data_AF-A0A7X8Y577-F1
#
_entry.id   AF-A0A7X8Y577-F1
#
_cell.length_a   1.000
_cell.length_b   1.000
_cell.length_c   1.000
_cell.angle_alpha   90.00
_cell.angle_beta   90.00
_cell.angle_gamma   90.00
#
_symmetry.space_group_name_H-M   'P 1'
#
loop_
_entity.id
_entity.type
_entity.pdbx_description
1 polymer ?
#
loop_
_entity_poly.entity_id
_entity_poly.type
_entity_poly.pdbx_seq_one_letter_code
_entity_poly.pdbx_strand_id
1 'polypeptide(L)'
;MTKISIDPNRSIGRFNHFWRASGFSPAQLLLEPEMRVTLALVGATPGHGVEFLRPHYMLDLVRATRSGHNLSYDWSLLDRAVDTMVEFGFRPFFELMGNPSGVFAGFTDRNDILLWRDFVSDLVRRFVERYGSDEVHKWYFETWNEPDLAWWKHGEDGFTNYYDACVAGVDAVDRTLRIGGPGTARTLSKMFKVFVAHCDTGTSCLTKDGPPRVDFISIHEKGVRMHLEDLTPDSVGICRREMMAVDYIRQHHPRLRNVPIVNNECDPQVGWHDTHSWNATSYTPALMAKIIDQHQRLLIDKEQVSYDLLANDNGFLGTWGHRTQLTYFGPKAYTKAQSEWVTDLSGVDAAQNAPLAFVKKPSLAIMELLGLLGHERLAVDAEPALQPDENGLGVIATRHDDGRLAVLIYNSVDAIRRSGETPVTLSLGKADSQHDYAVYQLAGDAAFAIWEGLGAPAIPTDEQLAQMRAAAEPAPIRSGMLNGDLTLDLSISLPSAQLVLIERRKEKTPDAPIVRSSETYTTPAGGTERLLRWSAPSSAVSFKISVSEQKDGPFRQVYPALLAHAAMVPVGSQDRFAAITAVTLAGEAGEPAIVEL
;
A
#
# COMPACT_ATOMS: atom_id res chain seq x y z
N MET A 1 11.11 16.06 27.40
CA MET A 1 12.09 16.33 26.33
C MET A 1 12.91 15.07 26.16
N THR A 2 13.07 14.61 24.92
CA THR A 2 13.86 13.41 24.59
C THR A 2 14.95 13.80 23.61
N LYS A 3 16.20 13.48 23.91
CA LYS A 3 17.31 13.67 22.97
C LYS A 3 17.48 12.40 22.16
N ILE A 4 17.39 12.47 20.83
CA ILE A 4 17.63 11.35 19.92
C ILE A 4 18.92 11.64 19.16
N SER A 5 19.90 10.75 19.24
CA SER A 5 21.16 10.83 18.53
C SER A 5 21.25 9.69 17.51
N ILE A 6 21.45 10.02 16.25
CA ILE A 6 21.68 9.03 15.18
C ILE A 6 23.15 9.09 14.82
N ASP A 7 23.82 7.95 14.78
CA ASP A 7 25.16 7.86 14.21
C ASP A 7 25.03 7.58 12.70
N PRO A 8 25.27 8.57 11.82
CA PRO A 8 25.10 8.40 10.38
C PRO A 8 26.10 7.43 9.76
N ASN A 9 27.15 7.03 10.49
CA ASN A 9 28.18 6.10 10.02
C ASN A 9 28.01 4.69 10.56
N ARG A 10 27.18 4.48 11.58
CA ARG A 10 26.97 3.16 12.20
C ARG A 10 25.70 2.50 11.69
N SER A 11 25.89 1.66 10.69
CA SER A 11 24.88 0.71 10.22
C SER A 11 24.57 -0.36 11.27
N ILE A 12 23.29 -0.68 11.44
CA ILE A 12 22.81 -1.82 12.25
C ILE A 12 22.15 -2.91 11.41
N GLY A 13 22.22 -2.81 10.09
CA GLY A 13 21.74 -3.83 9.15
C GLY A 13 20.82 -3.27 8.06
N ARG A 14 20.40 -4.15 7.16
CA ARG A 14 19.47 -3.82 6.07
C ARG A 14 18.10 -3.43 6.61
N PHE A 15 17.45 -2.50 5.93
CA PHE A 15 16.03 -2.20 6.08
C PHE A 15 15.27 -2.67 4.85
N ASN A 16 14.48 -3.73 5.01
CA ASN A 16 13.57 -4.16 3.96
C ASN A 16 12.27 -3.36 4.07
N HIS A 17 11.76 -2.87 2.95
CA HIS A 17 10.49 -2.16 2.92
C HIS A 17 9.33 -3.16 2.78
N PHE A 18 9.05 -3.88 3.87
CA PHE A 18 8.09 -5.00 3.85
C PHE A 18 6.62 -4.55 3.88
N TRP A 19 6.30 -3.28 4.14
CA TRP A 19 4.91 -2.79 4.27
C TRP A 19 4.23 -2.35 2.97
N ARG A 20 4.89 -2.53 1.82
CA ARG A 20 4.54 -1.90 0.53
C ARG A 20 3.38 -2.61 -0.18
N ALA A 21 2.36 -3.05 0.56
CA ALA A 21 1.23 -3.78 0.00
C ALA A 21 -0.11 -3.22 0.47
N SER A 22 -1.08 -3.27 -0.43
CA SER A 22 -2.48 -2.98 -0.15
C SER A 22 -3.40 -4.01 -0.80
N GLY A 23 -4.68 -3.94 -0.51
CA GLY A 23 -5.70 -4.88 -0.99
C GLY A 23 -7.06 -4.19 -1.05
N PHE A 24 -7.98 -4.83 -1.78
CA PHE A 24 -9.37 -4.44 -1.84
C PHE A 24 -10.19 -5.58 -2.43
N SER A 25 -11.51 -5.39 -2.45
CA SER A 25 -12.39 -6.32 -3.13
C SER A 25 -13.69 -5.67 -3.58
N PRO A 26 -14.26 -6.09 -4.73
CA PRO A 26 -13.76 -7.17 -5.58
C PRO A 26 -12.89 -6.67 -6.76
N ALA A 27 -12.22 -7.58 -7.46
CA ALA A 27 -11.33 -7.30 -8.60
C ALA A 27 -11.98 -6.52 -9.75
N GLN A 28 -13.31 -6.62 -9.90
CA GLN A 28 -14.09 -5.89 -10.90
C GLN A 28 -13.87 -4.37 -10.82
N LEU A 29 -13.55 -3.83 -9.63
CA LEU A 29 -13.24 -2.42 -9.49
C LEU A 29 -12.08 -1.97 -10.38
N LEU A 30 -11.12 -2.86 -10.71
CA LEU A 30 -9.99 -2.55 -11.60
C LEU A 30 -10.41 -2.08 -13.00
N LEU A 31 -11.67 -2.33 -13.37
CA LEU A 31 -12.23 -1.93 -14.66
C LEU A 31 -12.92 -0.55 -14.60
N GLU A 32 -13.14 0.00 -13.41
CA GLU A 32 -13.83 1.27 -13.19
C GLU A 32 -12.87 2.48 -13.26
N PRO A 33 -13.32 3.65 -13.78
CA PRO A 33 -12.49 4.84 -13.85
C PRO A 33 -12.08 5.35 -12.46
N GLU A 34 -12.91 5.15 -11.43
CA GLU A 34 -12.58 5.49 -10.04
C GLU A 34 -11.36 4.73 -9.50
N MET A 35 -11.28 3.43 -9.80
CA MET A 35 -10.12 2.64 -9.40
C MET A 35 -8.91 2.99 -10.25
N ARG A 36 -9.07 3.29 -11.54
CA ARG A 36 -7.96 3.78 -12.39
C ARG A 36 -7.30 5.02 -11.79
N VAL A 37 -8.08 6.02 -11.37
CA VAL A 37 -7.55 7.21 -10.69
C VAL A 37 -6.93 6.87 -9.34
N THR A 38 -7.56 5.97 -8.58
CA THR A 38 -7.02 5.47 -7.30
C THR A 38 -5.63 4.87 -7.50
N LEU A 39 -5.49 3.94 -8.44
CA LEU A 39 -4.21 3.29 -8.76
C LEU A 39 -3.18 4.29 -9.27
N ALA A 40 -3.57 5.26 -10.10
CA ALA A 40 -2.66 6.30 -10.56
C ALA A 40 -2.07 7.13 -9.42
N LEU A 41 -2.87 7.49 -8.41
CA LEU A 41 -2.43 8.28 -7.26
C LEU A 41 -1.63 7.43 -6.26
N VAL A 42 -2.06 6.21 -5.99
CA VAL A 42 -1.42 5.30 -5.03
C VAL A 42 -0.08 4.76 -5.57
N GLY A 43 -0.04 4.38 -6.85
CA GLY A 43 1.17 3.88 -7.51
C GLY A 43 2.21 4.97 -7.75
N ALA A 44 1.82 6.23 -7.58
CA ALA A 44 2.71 7.38 -7.68
C ALA A 44 3.43 7.75 -6.38
N THR A 45 3.26 6.95 -5.31
CA THR A 45 4.02 7.13 -4.07
C THR A 45 5.54 6.98 -4.33
N PRO A 46 6.39 7.86 -3.76
CA PRO A 46 7.84 7.77 -3.93
C PRO A 46 8.38 6.43 -3.41
N GLY A 47 9.46 5.95 -4.01
CA GLY A 47 10.13 4.69 -3.60
C GLY A 47 9.24 3.44 -3.67
N HIS A 48 8.15 3.48 -4.44
CA HIS A 48 7.11 2.45 -4.46
C HIS A 48 6.50 2.22 -3.06
N GLY A 49 6.14 3.29 -2.36
CA GLY A 49 5.50 3.23 -1.03
C GLY A 49 4.33 2.25 -0.96
N VAL A 50 3.62 2.04 -2.08
CA VAL A 50 2.77 0.87 -2.34
C VAL A 50 3.21 0.23 -3.65
N GLU A 51 3.59 -1.05 -3.59
CA GLU A 51 4.12 -1.81 -4.73
C GLU A 51 3.23 -3.01 -5.08
N PHE A 52 2.63 -3.65 -4.08
CA PHE A 52 1.80 -4.84 -4.26
C PHE A 52 0.31 -4.54 -4.04
N LEU A 53 -0.54 -5.16 -4.85
CA LEU A 53 -1.99 -5.11 -4.69
C LEU A 53 -2.58 -6.52 -4.65
N ARG A 54 -3.44 -6.76 -3.67
CA ARG A 54 -4.14 -8.02 -3.42
C ARG A 54 -5.65 -7.87 -3.63
N PRO A 55 -6.14 -7.85 -4.88
CA PRO A 55 -7.57 -7.80 -5.19
C PRO A 55 -8.21 -9.19 -5.09
N HIS A 56 -9.31 -9.33 -4.34
CA HIS A 56 -10.03 -10.60 -4.28
C HIS A 56 -10.83 -10.88 -5.56
N TYR A 57 -11.09 -12.17 -5.81
CA TYR A 57 -11.96 -12.65 -6.91
C TYR A 57 -11.46 -12.31 -8.32
N MET A 58 -10.14 -12.20 -8.53
CA MET A 58 -9.56 -11.99 -9.87
C MET A 58 -10.01 -13.03 -10.88
N LEU A 59 -10.21 -14.29 -10.47
CA LEU A 59 -10.62 -15.35 -11.39
C LEU A 59 -12.08 -15.21 -11.86
N ASP A 60 -12.92 -14.43 -11.17
CA ASP A 60 -14.30 -14.17 -11.61
C ASP A 60 -14.36 -13.22 -12.83
N LEU A 61 -13.23 -12.58 -13.17
CA LEU A 61 -13.07 -11.84 -14.43
C LEU A 61 -12.87 -12.76 -15.63
N VAL A 62 -12.64 -14.06 -15.42
CA VAL A 62 -12.53 -15.02 -16.51
C VAL A 62 -13.89 -15.60 -16.84
N ARG A 63 -14.31 -15.48 -18.09
CA ARG A 63 -15.50 -16.16 -18.59
C ARG A 63 -15.10 -17.54 -19.09
N ALA A 64 -15.77 -18.57 -18.62
CA ALA A 64 -15.45 -19.96 -18.98
C ALA A 64 -16.69 -20.67 -19.54
N THR A 65 -16.47 -21.53 -20.53
CA THR A 65 -17.49 -22.47 -20.99
C THR A 65 -16.96 -23.89 -20.88
N ARG A 66 -17.82 -24.80 -20.42
CA ARG A 66 -17.49 -26.22 -20.22
C ARG A 66 -18.33 -27.10 -21.14
N SER A 67 -17.65 -27.95 -21.92
CA SER A 67 -18.28 -29.02 -22.70
C SER A 67 -17.61 -30.35 -22.35
N GLY A 68 -18.23 -31.10 -21.43
CA GLY A 68 -17.62 -32.30 -20.85
C GLY A 68 -16.35 -31.96 -20.05
N HIS A 69 -15.20 -32.44 -20.52
CA HIS A 69 -13.88 -32.16 -19.95
C HIS A 69 -13.12 -31.04 -20.68
N ASN A 70 -13.72 -30.42 -21.71
CA ASN A 70 -13.10 -29.32 -22.42
C ASN A 70 -13.57 -27.99 -21.82
N LEU A 71 -12.61 -27.15 -21.44
CA LEU A 71 -12.82 -25.78 -21.00
C LEU A 71 -12.31 -24.81 -22.07
N SER A 72 -13.02 -23.71 -22.27
CA SER A 72 -12.52 -22.57 -23.03
C SER A 72 -12.76 -21.29 -22.25
N TYR A 73 -11.84 -20.34 -22.38
CA TYR A 73 -11.77 -19.14 -21.55
C TYR A 73 -11.72 -17.88 -22.39
N ASP A 74 -12.48 -16.87 -21.98
CA ASP A 74 -12.31 -15.48 -22.39
C ASP A 74 -11.67 -14.70 -21.22
N TRP A 75 -10.42 -14.30 -21.45
CA TRP A 75 -9.54 -13.64 -20.49
C TRP A 75 -9.62 -12.11 -20.56
N SER A 76 -10.44 -11.54 -21.45
CA SER A 76 -10.37 -10.12 -21.81
C SER A 76 -10.53 -9.16 -20.63
N LEU A 77 -11.40 -9.47 -19.67
CA LEU A 77 -11.59 -8.64 -18.47
C LEU A 77 -10.44 -8.80 -17.48
N LEU A 78 -9.92 -10.03 -17.30
CA LEU A 78 -8.76 -10.26 -16.46
C LEU A 78 -7.53 -9.53 -17.00
N ASP A 79 -7.29 -9.59 -18.32
CA ASP A 79 -6.19 -8.87 -18.96
C ASP A 79 -6.31 -7.37 -18.73
N ARG A 80 -7.49 -6.77 -18.95
CA ARG A 80 -7.73 -5.34 -18.70
C ARG A 80 -7.42 -4.95 -17.25
N ALA A 81 -7.84 -5.79 -16.30
CA ALA A 81 -7.63 -5.54 -14.87
C ALA A 81 -6.13 -5.59 -14.52
N VAL A 82 -5.41 -6.63 -14.95
CA VAL A 82 -3.97 -6.78 -14.68
C VAL A 82 -3.14 -5.75 -15.45
N ASP A 83 -3.51 -5.42 -16.69
CA ASP A 83 -2.88 -4.34 -17.46
C ASP A 83 -2.93 -3.01 -16.70
N THR A 84 -4.10 -2.69 -16.12
CA THR A 84 -4.28 -1.46 -15.34
C THR A 84 -3.32 -1.44 -14.14
N MET A 85 -3.17 -2.57 -13.43
CA MET A 85 -2.23 -2.68 -12.31
C MET A 85 -0.78 -2.45 -12.76
N VAL A 86 -0.34 -3.17 -13.81
CA VAL A 86 1.03 -3.10 -14.33
C VAL A 86 1.34 -1.71 -14.91
N GLU A 87 0.38 -1.06 -15.57
CA GLU A 87 0.50 0.31 -16.10
C GLU A 87 0.84 1.34 -15.02
N PHE A 88 0.30 1.16 -13.81
CA PHE A 88 0.56 2.02 -12.65
C PHE A 88 1.71 1.52 -11.77
N GLY A 89 2.46 0.50 -12.21
CA GLY A 89 3.65 -0.01 -11.54
C GLY A 89 3.36 -0.94 -10.36
N PHE A 90 2.12 -1.43 -10.23
CA PHE A 90 1.77 -2.42 -9.22
C PHE A 90 2.11 -3.83 -9.66
N ARG A 91 2.47 -4.65 -8.68
CA ARG A 91 2.67 -6.08 -8.82
C ARG A 91 1.50 -6.82 -8.16
N PRO A 92 0.82 -7.72 -8.89
CA PRO A 92 -0.17 -8.60 -8.29
C PRO A 92 0.39 -9.41 -7.12
N PHE A 93 -0.29 -9.32 -5.99
CA PHE A 93 -0.41 -10.41 -5.04
C PHE A 93 -1.66 -11.19 -5.45
N PHE A 94 -1.46 -12.10 -6.41
CA PHE A 94 -2.50 -12.73 -7.19
C PHE A 94 -3.11 -13.92 -6.45
N GLU A 95 -4.28 -13.72 -5.86
CA GLU A 95 -5.06 -14.81 -5.28
C GLU A 95 -5.68 -15.67 -6.39
N LEU A 96 -5.45 -16.99 -6.32
CA LEU A 96 -6.10 -17.98 -7.18
C LEU A 96 -7.54 -18.23 -6.68
N MET A 97 -8.31 -17.15 -6.60
CA MET A 97 -9.61 -17.03 -5.95
C MET A 97 -10.71 -16.66 -6.93
N GLY A 98 -11.81 -17.41 -6.89
CA GLY A 98 -12.98 -17.25 -7.76
C GLY A 98 -13.36 -18.57 -8.44
N ASN A 99 -14.48 -18.56 -9.17
CA ASN A 99 -14.95 -19.71 -9.95
C ASN A 99 -15.42 -19.21 -11.33
N PRO A 100 -14.53 -19.18 -12.34
CA PRO A 100 -14.84 -18.70 -13.68
C PRO A 100 -16.17 -19.24 -14.21
N SER A 101 -17.19 -18.36 -14.31
CA SER A 101 -18.55 -18.73 -14.74
C SER A 101 -19.21 -19.92 -14.01
N GLY A 102 -18.73 -20.26 -12.80
CA GLY A 102 -19.26 -21.36 -12.00
C GLY A 102 -19.00 -22.77 -12.55
N VAL A 103 -18.02 -22.94 -13.46
CA VAL A 103 -17.83 -24.22 -14.19
C VAL A 103 -17.10 -25.30 -13.41
N PHE A 104 -16.39 -24.93 -12.32
CA PHE A 104 -15.70 -25.88 -11.44
C PHE A 104 -16.64 -26.34 -10.34
N ALA A 105 -16.86 -27.66 -10.24
CA ALA A 105 -17.81 -28.25 -9.29
C ALA A 105 -17.24 -28.32 -7.85
N GLY A 106 -15.91 -28.29 -7.71
CA GLY A 106 -15.22 -28.29 -6.43
C GLY A 106 -13.93 -29.12 -6.47
N PHE A 107 -13.38 -29.40 -5.29
CA PHE A 107 -12.03 -29.97 -5.15
C PHE A 107 -12.02 -31.35 -4.48
N THR A 108 -13.10 -32.11 -4.67
CA THR A 108 -13.23 -33.50 -4.17
C THR A 108 -13.18 -34.54 -5.28
N ASP A 109 -13.61 -34.20 -6.51
CA ASP A 109 -13.49 -35.07 -7.68
C ASP A 109 -12.13 -34.88 -8.38
N ARG A 110 -11.50 -36.00 -8.76
CA ARG A 110 -10.18 -35.97 -9.41
C ARG A 110 -10.19 -35.22 -10.75
N ASN A 111 -11.27 -35.29 -11.53
CA ASN A 111 -11.32 -34.61 -12.81
C ASN A 111 -11.38 -33.10 -12.62
N ASP A 112 -12.19 -32.60 -11.68
CA ASP A 112 -12.26 -31.16 -11.42
C ASP A 112 -10.94 -30.61 -10.84
N ILE A 113 -10.23 -31.40 -10.02
CA ILE A 113 -8.87 -31.05 -9.55
C ILE A 113 -7.89 -30.92 -10.74
N LEU A 114 -7.94 -31.86 -11.70
CA LEU A 114 -7.10 -31.81 -12.90
C LEU A 114 -7.47 -30.63 -13.81
N LEU A 115 -8.77 -30.33 -13.96
CA LEU A 115 -9.24 -29.17 -14.71
C LEU A 115 -8.76 -27.86 -14.06
N TRP A 116 -8.78 -27.77 -12.72
CA TRP A 116 -8.25 -26.60 -12.02
C TRP A 116 -6.75 -26.43 -12.21
N ARG A 117 -5.98 -27.52 -12.14
CA ARG A 117 -4.54 -27.50 -12.44
C ARG A 117 -4.28 -26.94 -13.84
N ASP A 118 -5.01 -27.44 -14.84
CA ASP A 118 -4.83 -27.02 -16.24
C ASP A 118 -5.22 -25.56 -16.44
N PHE A 119 -6.30 -25.11 -15.79
CA PHE A 119 -6.69 -23.70 -15.74
C PHE A 119 -5.58 -22.80 -15.16
N VAL A 120 -5.01 -23.17 -14.01
CA VAL A 120 -3.92 -22.40 -13.40
C VAL A 120 -2.68 -22.39 -14.30
N SER A 121 -2.37 -23.51 -14.97
CA SER A 121 -1.27 -23.56 -15.94
C SER A 121 -1.49 -22.61 -17.13
N ASP A 122 -2.71 -22.57 -17.69
CA ASP A 122 -3.06 -21.68 -18.79
C ASP A 122 -3.03 -20.20 -18.37
N LEU A 123 -3.53 -19.90 -17.16
CA LEU A 123 -3.48 -18.58 -16.55
C LEU A 123 -2.04 -18.07 -16.40
N VAL A 124 -1.16 -18.86 -15.77
CA VAL A 124 0.23 -18.47 -15.52
C VAL A 124 1.00 -18.33 -16.84
N ARG A 125 0.78 -19.25 -17.79
CA ARG A 125 1.40 -19.17 -19.13
C ARG A 125 0.97 -17.88 -19.83
N ARG A 126 -0.31 -17.53 -19.76
CA ARG A 126 -0.82 -16.27 -20.32
C ARG A 126 -0.13 -15.05 -19.72
N PHE A 127 0.06 -15.01 -18.40
CA PHE A 127 0.76 -13.90 -17.75
C PHE A 127 2.23 -13.81 -18.18
N VAL A 128 2.94 -14.93 -18.25
CA VAL A 128 4.33 -14.97 -18.72
C VAL A 128 4.43 -14.52 -20.18
N GLU A 129 3.50 -14.95 -21.04
CA GLU A 129 3.44 -14.52 -22.44
C GLU A 129 3.12 -13.02 -22.60
N ARG A 130 2.24 -12.47 -21.74
CA ARG A 130 1.77 -11.09 -21.84
C ARG A 130 2.72 -10.07 -21.21
N TYR A 131 3.29 -10.37 -20.05
CA TYR A 131 4.09 -9.43 -19.25
C TYR A 131 5.58 -9.77 -19.22
N GLY A 132 5.95 -10.97 -19.69
CA GLY A 132 7.31 -11.47 -19.65
C GLY A 132 7.66 -12.12 -18.31
N SER A 133 8.58 -13.10 -18.36
CA SER A 133 9.01 -13.87 -17.19
C SER A 133 9.53 -12.97 -16.06
N ASP A 134 10.37 -11.99 -16.38
CA ASP A 134 10.98 -11.10 -15.40
C ASP A 134 9.95 -10.31 -14.59
N GLU A 135 8.81 -9.97 -15.19
CA GLU A 135 7.74 -9.26 -14.50
C GLU A 135 6.97 -10.20 -13.57
N VAL A 136 6.55 -11.37 -14.08
CA VAL A 136 5.75 -12.34 -13.31
C VAL A 136 6.53 -12.92 -12.13
N HIS A 137 7.85 -13.03 -12.21
CA HIS A 137 8.70 -13.44 -11.07
C HIS A 137 8.63 -12.49 -9.88
N LYS A 138 8.25 -11.24 -10.10
CA LYS A 138 8.10 -10.25 -9.02
C LYS A 138 6.75 -10.35 -8.34
N TRP A 139 5.81 -11.16 -8.84
CA TRP A 139 4.47 -11.31 -8.29
C TRP A 139 4.45 -12.34 -7.16
N TYR A 140 3.34 -12.40 -6.43
CA TYR A 140 3.02 -13.51 -5.52
C TYR A 140 1.78 -14.22 -6.06
N PHE A 141 1.77 -15.55 -6.07
CA PHE A 141 0.55 -16.32 -6.23
C PHE A 141 0.07 -16.82 -4.87
N GLU A 142 -1.22 -16.73 -4.60
CA GLU A 142 -1.79 -17.10 -3.30
C GLU A 142 -2.98 -18.04 -3.43
N THR A 143 -3.23 -18.80 -2.37
CA THR A 143 -4.50 -19.48 -2.13
C THR A 143 -5.69 -18.53 -2.06
N TRP A 144 -6.89 -19.11 -2.09
CA TRP A 144 -8.15 -18.44 -1.79
C TRP A 144 -8.13 -17.74 -0.43
N ASN A 145 -8.67 -16.52 -0.36
CA ASN A 145 -8.82 -15.73 0.86
C ASN A 145 -9.60 -16.42 2.00
N GLU A 146 -9.07 -16.36 3.22
CA GLU A 146 -9.72 -16.76 4.47
C GLU A 146 -10.50 -18.09 4.35
N PRO A 147 -9.83 -19.19 3.94
CA PRO A 147 -10.48 -20.47 3.67
C PRO A 147 -11.08 -21.12 4.93
N ASP A 148 -10.81 -20.54 6.09
CA ASP A 148 -11.37 -20.94 7.37
C ASP A 148 -12.72 -20.26 7.68
N LEU A 149 -13.17 -19.30 6.86
CA LEU A 149 -14.47 -18.64 7.00
C LEU A 149 -15.54 -19.26 6.10
N ALA A 150 -16.78 -18.78 6.27
CA ALA A 150 -17.98 -19.45 5.77
C ALA A 150 -18.11 -19.47 4.24
N TRP A 151 -17.40 -18.64 3.47
CA TRP A 151 -17.49 -18.63 2.01
C TRP A 151 -16.74 -19.80 1.35
N TRP A 152 -15.69 -20.33 1.99
CA TRP A 152 -15.07 -21.57 1.52
C TRP A 152 -15.97 -22.77 1.83
N LYS A 153 -16.37 -23.51 0.79
CA LYS A 153 -17.37 -24.60 0.91
C LYS A 153 -16.80 -26.00 0.76
N HIS A 154 -15.51 -26.16 0.49
CA HIS A 154 -14.93 -27.45 0.11
C HIS A 154 -14.21 -28.18 1.25
N GLY A 155 -14.28 -27.67 2.49
CA GLY A 155 -13.63 -28.27 3.65
C GLY A 155 -12.10 -28.29 3.54
N GLU A 156 -11.44 -28.94 4.49
CA GLU A 156 -9.97 -28.98 4.54
C GLU A 156 -9.37 -29.92 3.48
N ASP A 157 -10.00 -31.06 3.21
CA ASP A 157 -9.56 -31.99 2.16
C ASP A 157 -9.66 -31.34 0.77
N GLY A 158 -10.76 -30.61 0.51
CA GLY A 158 -10.89 -29.84 -0.72
C GLY A 158 -9.84 -28.73 -0.82
N PHE A 159 -9.47 -28.11 0.31
CA PHE A 159 -8.47 -27.03 0.30
C PHE A 159 -7.06 -27.55 0.00
N THR A 160 -6.66 -28.69 0.57
CA THR A 160 -5.37 -29.31 0.26
C THR A 160 -5.30 -29.80 -1.19
N ASN A 161 -6.39 -30.39 -1.72
CA ASN A 161 -6.49 -30.76 -3.14
C ASN A 161 -6.45 -29.54 -4.08
N TYR A 162 -7.13 -28.46 -3.72
CA TYR A 162 -7.08 -27.17 -4.42
C TYR A 162 -5.64 -26.64 -4.46
N TYR A 163 -4.95 -26.64 -3.32
CA TYR A 163 -3.58 -26.15 -3.24
C TYR A 163 -2.62 -26.99 -4.08
N ASP A 164 -2.77 -28.32 -4.07
CA ASP A 164 -2.00 -29.22 -4.92
C ASP A 164 -2.18 -28.90 -6.40
N ALA A 165 -3.41 -28.59 -6.83
CA ALA A 165 -3.71 -28.20 -8.20
C ALA A 165 -3.13 -26.83 -8.56
N CYS A 166 -3.18 -25.85 -7.64
CA CYS A 166 -2.54 -24.55 -7.82
C CYS A 166 -1.02 -24.68 -8.01
N VAL A 167 -0.34 -25.40 -7.10
CA VAL A 167 1.11 -25.62 -7.17
C VAL A 167 1.49 -26.36 -8.45
N ALA A 168 0.78 -27.45 -8.78
CA ALA A 168 1.06 -28.20 -10.00
C ALA A 168 0.81 -27.39 -11.29
N GLY A 169 -0.16 -26.47 -11.28
CA GLY A 169 -0.45 -25.58 -12.41
C GLY A 169 0.65 -24.53 -12.62
N VAL A 170 1.09 -23.88 -11.53
CA VAL A 170 2.22 -22.93 -11.56
C VAL A 170 3.50 -23.65 -12.00
N ASP A 171 3.82 -24.80 -11.40
CA ASP A 171 5.03 -25.58 -11.67
C ASP A 171 5.10 -26.15 -13.09
N ALA A 172 3.96 -26.31 -13.77
CA ALA A 172 3.91 -26.72 -15.16
C ALA A 172 4.38 -25.63 -16.13
N VAL A 173 4.42 -24.38 -15.68
CA VAL A 173 4.94 -23.24 -16.44
C VAL A 173 6.33 -22.88 -15.94
N ASP A 174 6.45 -22.59 -14.65
CA ASP A 174 7.71 -22.22 -14.01
C ASP A 174 7.69 -22.48 -12.50
N ARG A 175 8.61 -23.33 -12.05
CA ARG A 175 8.75 -23.75 -10.65
C ARG A 175 9.38 -22.69 -9.74
N THR A 176 9.98 -21.64 -10.30
CA THR A 176 10.58 -20.55 -9.49
C THR A 176 9.60 -19.42 -9.18
N LEU A 177 8.39 -19.44 -9.75
CA LEU A 177 7.32 -18.50 -9.38
C LEU A 177 6.80 -18.78 -7.97
N ARG A 178 6.68 -17.72 -7.17
CA ARG A 178 6.29 -17.82 -5.76
C ARG A 178 4.82 -18.18 -5.58
N ILE A 179 4.53 -19.19 -4.78
CA ILE A 179 3.17 -19.56 -4.36
C ILE A 179 3.11 -19.85 -2.85
N GLY A 180 2.07 -19.34 -2.20
CA GLY A 180 1.89 -19.45 -0.75
C GLY A 180 0.44 -19.38 -0.30
N GLY A 181 0.25 -19.36 1.00
CA GLY A 181 -1.07 -19.41 1.65
C GLY A 181 -0.95 -19.64 3.17
N PRO A 182 -2.05 -19.86 3.91
CA PRO A 182 -3.42 -19.96 3.41
C PRO A 182 -4.23 -18.64 3.48
N GLY A 183 -3.66 -17.54 3.99
CA GLY A 183 -4.40 -16.27 4.18
C GLY A 183 -5.59 -16.42 5.14
N THR A 184 -5.42 -17.18 6.23
CA THR A 184 -6.52 -17.45 7.18
C THR A 184 -6.83 -16.27 8.10
N ALA A 185 -8.11 -16.06 8.37
CA ALA A 185 -8.64 -14.95 9.18
C ALA A 185 -8.39 -15.08 10.68
N ARG A 186 -8.26 -16.33 11.17
CA ARG A 186 -8.16 -16.66 12.60
C ARG A 186 -6.82 -17.32 12.90
N THR A 187 -6.14 -16.77 13.91
CA THR A 187 -4.89 -17.29 14.47
C THR A 187 -5.00 -18.80 14.74
N LEU A 188 -4.09 -19.58 14.16
CA LEU A 188 -4.00 -21.03 14.38
C LEU A 188 -5.32 -21.79 14.16
N SER A 189 -6.13 -21.34 13.19
CA SER A 189 -7.35 -22.02 12.78
C SER A 189 -7.09 -23.49 12.39
N LYS A 190 -8.14 -24.32 12.38
CA LYS A 190 -8.02 -25.71 11.91
C LYS A 190 -7.48 -25.77 10.48
N MET A 191 -7.95 -24.89 9.60
CA MET A 191 -7.48 -24.81 8.21
C MET A 191 -5.99 -24.46 8.13
N PHE A 192 -5.53 -23.49 8.92
CA PHE A 192 -4.10 -23.13 9.00
C PHE A 192 -3.24 -24.35 9.37
N LYS A 193 -3.62 -25.06 10.44
CA LYS A 193 -2.87 -26.24 10.90
C LYS A 193 -2.85 -27.36 9.86
N VAL A 194 -3.98 -27.60 9.17
CA VAL A 194 -4.05 -28.60 8.09
C VAL A 194 -3.16 -28.19 6.92
N PHE A 195 -3.22 -26.93 6.48
CA PHE A 195 -2.40 -26.42 5.39
C PHE A 195 -0.90 -26.58 5.68
N VAL A 196 -0.44 -26.11 6.84
CA VAL A 196 0.99 -26.20 7.21
C VAL A 196 1.42 -27.67 7.34
N ALA A 197 0.60 -28.54 7.93
CA ALA A 197 0.90 -29.97 8.00
C ALA A 197 0.97 -30.64 6.62
N HIS A 198 0.05 -30.30 5.70
CA HIS A 198 0.05 -30.79 4.32
C HIS A 198 1.30 -30.34 3.57
N CYS A 199 1.66 -29.07 3.71
CA CYS A 199 2.85 -28.49 3.09
C CYS A 199 4.15 -28.90 3.78
N ASP A 200 4.13 -29.59 4.92
CA ASP A 200 5.31 -30.09 5.64
C ASP A 200 5.54 -31.59 5.38
N THR A 201 4.52 -32.41 5.64
CA THR A 201 4.59 -33.89 5.63
C THR A 201 3.50 -34.57 4.80
N GLY A 202 2.57 -33.80 4.24
CA GLY A 202 1.48 -34.31 3.40
C GLY A 202 1.98 -34.93 2.10
N THR A 203 1.04 -35.41 1.30
CA THR A 203 1.33 -35.96 -0.03
C THR A 203 0.38 -35.35 -1.03
N SER A 204 0.93 -34.69 -2.05
CA SER A 204 0.11 -34.08 -3.10
C SER A 204 -0.81 -35.12 -3.75
N CYS A 205 -2.09 -34.77 -3.89
CA CYS A 205 -3.08 -35.65 -4.49
C CYS A 205 -2.84 -35.88 -5.99
N LEU A 206 -2.04 -35.03 -6.63
CA LEU A 206 -1.68 -35.07 -8.04
C LEU A 206 -0.35 -35.79 -8.30
N THR A 207 0.74 -35.34 -7.66
CA THR A 207 2.07 -35.92 -7.92
C THR A 207 2.27 -37.26 -7.24
N LYS A 208 1.60 -37.49 -6.09
CA LYS A 208 1.80 -38.65 -5.20
C LYS A 208 3.25 -38.79 -4.70
N ASP A 209 4.04 -37.72 -4.79
CA ASP A 209 5.46 -37.72 -4.46
C ASP A 209 5.74 -36.55 -3.50
N GLY A 210 5.47 -36.79 -2.22
CA GLY A 210 5.72 -35.83 -1.15
C GLY A 210 4.78 -34.62 -1.11
N PRO A 211 5.05 -33.69 -0.18
CA PRO A 211 4.24 -32.51 0.07
C PRO A 211 4.40 -31.47 -1.05
N PRO A 212 3.35 -30.68 -1.38
CA PRO A 212 3.51 -29.53 -2.25
C PRO A 212 4.48 -28.50 -1.65
N ARG A 213 5.14 -27.71 -2.51
CA ARG A 213 5.97 -26.58 -2.05
C ARG A 213 5.10 -25.45 -1.50
N VAL A 214 5.69 -24.66 -0.62
CA VAL A 214 5.14 -23.41 -0.08
C VAL A 214 6.30 -22.43 0.06
N ASP A 215 6.24 -21.29 -0.64
CA ASP A 215 7.36 -20.32 -0.65
C ASP A 215 7.15 -19.17 0.33
N PHE A 216 5.93 -18.98 0.83
CA PHE A 216 5.59 -18.08 1.92
C PHE A 216 4.33 -18.58 2.64
N ILE A 217 4.20 -18.26 3.92
CA ILE A 217 3.03 -18.56 4.74
C ILE A 217 2.34 -17.25 5.08
N SER A 218 1.08 -17.11 4.64
CA SER A 218 0.27 -15.91 4.84
C SER A 218 -0.81 -16.10 5.90
N ILE A 219 -1.04 -15.07 6.71
CA ILE A 219 -2.02 -15.00 7.79
C ILE A 219 -2.63 -13.61 7.84
N HIS A 220 -3.82 -13.47 8.43
CA HIS A 220 -4.40 -12.17 8.72
C HIS A 220 -4.42 -11.94 10.22
N GLU A 221 -3.66 -10.93 10.67
CA GLU A 221 -3.70 -10.51 12.07
C GLU A 221 -4.00 -9.01 12.13
N LYS A 222 -5.14 -8.68 12.75
CA LYS A 222 -5.69 -7.31 12.82
C LYS A 222 -5.77 -6.85 14.27
N GLY A 223 -5.69 -5.54 14.52
CA GLY A 223 -5.57 -4.99 15.87
C GLY A 223 -6.80 -5.22 16.75
N VAL A 224 -8.01 -5.18 16.19
CA VAL A 224 -9.25 -5.44 16.93
C VAL A 224 -10.37 -5.95 16.02
N ARG A 225 -11.34 -6.65 16.62
CA ARG A 225 -12.52 -7.22 15.93
C ARG A 225 -13.41 -6.13 15.29
N MET A 226 -14.28 -6.57 14.38
CA MET A 226 -15.30 -5.72 13.74
C MET A 226 -16.33 -5.24 14.75
N HIS A 227 -16.64 -3.95 14.69
CA HIS A 227 -17.64 -3.32 15.55
C HIS A 227 -17.96 -1.91 15.05
N LEU A 228 -19.19 -1.45 15.22
CA LEU A 228 -19.61 -0.08 14.87
C LEU A 228 -19.05 0.98 15.82
N GLU A 229 -18.67 0.60 17.04
CA GLU A 229 -17.99 1.50 17.98
C GLU A 229 -16.49 1.55 17.70
N ASP A 230 -15.87 2.66 18.08
CA ASP A 230 -14.43 2.87 18.06
C ASP A 230 -13.74 2.00 19.13
N LEU A 231 -13.54 0.72 18.83
CA LEU A 231 -12.73 -0.15 19.67
C LEU A 231 -11.26 0.24 19.55
N THR A 232 -10.52 0.14 20.65
CA THR A 232 -9.08 0.40 20.68
C THR A 232 -8.33 -0.75 20.00
N PRO A 233 -7.57 -0.51 18.91
CA PRO A 233 -6.67 -1.52 18.32
C PRO A 233 -5.63 -2.01 19.34
N ASP A 234 -5.25 -3.29 19.31
CA ASP A 234 -4.09 -3.82 20.03
C ASP A 234 -2.94 -4.07 19.04
N SER A 235 -2.09 -3.05 18.86
CA SER A 235 -1.00 -3.07 17.87
C SER A 235 0.05 -4.14 18.20
N VAL A 236 0.48 -4.23 19.46
CA VAL A 236 1.40 -5.28 19.93
C VAL A 236 0.73 -6.65 19.84
N GLY A 237 -0.59 -6.72 20.03
CA GLY A 237 -1.39 -7.92 19.87
C GLY A 237 -1.28 -8.55 18.48
N ILE A 238 -1.13 -7.75 17.42
CA ILE A 238 -0.88 -8.24 16.06
C ILE A 238 0.40 -9.07 16.05
N CYS A 239 1.54 -8.48 16.43
CA CYS A 239 2.83 -9.18 16.48
C CYS A 239 2.79 -10.41 17.39
N ARG A 240 2.08 -10.37 18.52
CA ARG A 240 1.93 -11.53 19.41
C ARG A 240 1.24 -12.70 18.71
N ARG A 241 0.15 -12.45 17.97
CA ARG A 241 -0.60 -13.51 17.28
C ARG A 241 0.16 -14.05 16.07
N GLU A 242 0.89 -13.20 15.35
CA GLU A 242 1.82 -13.65 14.32
C GLU A 242 2.90 -14.57 14.89
N MET A 243 3.47 -14.20 16.05
CA MET A 243 4.43 -15.07 16.76
C MET A 243 3.82 -16.40 17.18
N MET A 244 2.53 -16.47 17.54
CA MET A 244 1.88 -17.75 17.82
C MET A 244 1.88 -18.67 16.60
N ALA A 245 1.69 -18.13 15.40
CA ALA A 245 1.79 -18.89 14.15
C ALA A 245 3.24 -19.34 13.87
N VAL A 246 4.21 -18.42 14.04
CA VAL A 246 5.65 -18.71 13.87
C VAL A 246 6.12 -19.79 14.83
N ASP A 247 5.82 -19.67 16.11
CA ASP A 247 6.24 -20.63 17.15
C ASP A 247 5.58 -21.99 16.92
N TYR A 248 4.31 -22.01 16.51
CA TYR A 248 3.65 -23.25 16.12
C TYR A 248 4.39 -23.94 14.96
N ILE A 249 4.76 -23.21 13.91
CA ILE A 249 5.52 -23.75 12.77
C ILE A 249 6.90 -24.25 13.24
N ARG A 250 7.65 -23.43 14.00
CA ARG A 250 8.98 -23.81 14.50
C ARG A 250 8.95 -25.07 15.35
N GLN A 251 7.92 -25.24 16.17
CA GLN A 251 7.77 -26.38 17.07
C GLN A 251 7.27 -27.65 16.38
N HIS A 252 6.32 -27.53 15.44
CA HIS A 252 5.59 -28.69 14.89
C HIS A 252 5.96 -29.02 13.44
N HIS A 253 6.53 -28.06 12.71
CA HIS A 253 6.77 -28.15 11.27
C HIS A 253 8.18 -27.64 10.89
N PRO A 254 9.24 -28.30 11.38
CA PRO A 254 10.61 -27.78 11.31
C PRO A 254 11.14 -27.61 9.88
N ARG A 255 10.56 -28.27 8.86
CA ARG A 255 10.93 -28.03 7.45
C ARG A 255 10.52 -26.64 6.97
N LEU A 256 9.47 -26.08 7.58
CA LEU A 256 8.88 -24.79 7.21
C LEU A 256 9.38 -23.64 8.10
N ARG A 257 10.27 -23.90 9.06
CA ARG A 257 10.75 -22.92 10.07
C ARG A 257 11.31 -21.60 9.51
N ASN A 258 11.82 -21.64 8.29
CA ASN A 258 12.45 -20.49 7.62
C ASN A 258 11.62 -20.01 6.42
N VAL A 259 10.44 -20.61 6.18
CA VAL A 259 9.54 -20.13 5.12
C VAL A 259 9.08 -18.73 5.51
N PRO A 260 9.19 -17.74 4.60
CA PRO A 260 8.82 -16.38 4.91
C PRO A 260 7.37 -16.22 5.38
N ILE A 261 7.15 -15.34 6.35
CA ILE A 261 5.84 -14.98 6.90
C ILE A 261 5.34 -13.71 6.23
N VAL A 262 4.05 -13.72 5.93
CA VAL A 262 3.32 -12.59 5.36
C VAL A 262 2.08 -12.33 6.21
N ASN A 263 1.88 -11.08 6.64
CA ASN A 263 0.56 -10.61 7.08
C ASN A 263 -0.04 -9.73 6.01
N ASN A 264 -0.87 -10.31 5.14
CA ASN A 264 -1.44 -9.65 3.97
C ASN A 264 -2.80 -8.99 4.22
N GLU A 265 -3.23 -8.89 5.48
CA GLU A 265 -4.31 -8.00 5.92
C GLU A 265 -4.07 -7.50 7.35
N CYS A 266 -3.00 -6.71 7.53
CA CYS A 266 -2.54 -6.17 8.81
C CYS A 266 -3.20 -4.83 9.15
N ASP A 267 -4.48 -4.87 9.52
CA ASP A 267 -5.26 -3.66 9.74
C ASP A 267 -5.47 -3.32 11.23
N PRO A 268 -5.61 -2.03 11.60
CA PRO A 268 -5.94 -1.64 12.97
C PRO A 268 -7.25 -2.25 13.50
N GLN A 269 -8.29 -2.32 12.67
CA GLN A 269 -9.62 -2.82 13.01
C GLN A 269 -10.23 -3.55 11.83
N VAL A 270 -10.86 -4.70 12.06
CA VAL A 270 -11.64 -5.46 11.05
C VAL A 270 -12.87 -4.64 10.64
N GLY A 271 -13.29 -4.73 9.36
CA GLY A 271 -14.50 -4.06 8.86
C GLY A 271 -14.18 -2.76 8.14
N TRP A 272 -13.63 -2.85 6.92
CA TRP A 272 -13.20 -1.67 6.16
C TRP A 272 -14.35 -0.68 5.87
N HIS A 273 -15.59 -1.17 5.78
CA HIS A 273 -16.78 -0.41 5.43
C HIS A 273 -17.44 0.28 6.63
N ASP A 274 -17.05 -0.08 7.86
CA ASP A 274 -17.55 0.60 9.05
C ASP A 274 -16.94 2.01 9.11
N THR A 275 -17.75 2.97 9.57
CA THR A 275 -17.36 4.38 9.61
C THR A 275 -16.67 4.68 10.93
N HIS A 276 -15.35 4.87 10.87
CA HIS A 276 -14.51 5.27 11.99
C HIS A 276 -13.79 6.57 11.64
N SER A 277 -14.10 7.68 12.32
CA SER A 277 -13.53 8.99 11.97
C SER A 277 -12.01 9.06 12.10
N TRP A 278 -11.41 8.22 12.95
CA TRP A 278 -9.95 8.14 13.10
C TRP A 278 -9.22 7.64 11.84
N ASN A 279 -9.93 7.01 10.88
CA ASN A 279 -9.41 6.72 9.53
C ASN A 279 -9.10 7.99 8.71
N ALA A 280 -9.67 9.14 9.08
CA ALA A 280 -9.49 10.42 8.41
C ALA A 280 -8.45 11.33 9.09
N THR A 281 -7.86 10.92 10.22
CA THR A 281 -6.97 11.75 11.03
C THR A 281 -5.55 11.19 11.12
N SER A 282 -4.64 11.95 11.72
CA SER A 282 -3.25 11.57 12.02
C SER A 282 -3.09 10.36 12.96
N TYR A 283 -4.17 9.89 13.59
CA TYR A 283 -4.13 8.64 14.36
C TYR A 283 -3.71 7.45 13.50
N THR A 284 -4.35 7.29 12.33
CA THR A 284 -4.09 6.17 11.41
C THR A 284 -2.63 6.11 10.95
N PRO A 285 -2.02 7.17 10.37
CA PRO A 285 -0.64 7.12 9.92
C PRO A 285 0.37 6.91 11.06
N ALA A 286 0.13 7.50 12.23
CA ALA A 286 1.00 7.30 13.40
C ALA A 286 0.94 5.85 13.89
N LEU A 287 -0.25 5.23 13.88
CA LEU A 287 -0.42 3.82 14.22
C LEU A 287 0.20 2.89 13.17
N MET A 288 0.07 3.18 11.87
CA MET A 288 0.73 2.43 10.80
C MET A 288 2.25 2.44 10.95
N ALA A 289 2.85 3.62 11.20
CA ALA A 289 4.28 3.74 11.47
C ALA A 289 4.73 2.92 12.69
N LYS A 290 3.94 2.97 13.78
CA LYS A 290 4.18 2.17 14.99
C LYS A 290 4.11 0.66 14.71
N ILE A 291 3.10 0.20 13.98
CA ILE A 291 2.94 -1.21 13.64
C ILE A 291 4.15 -1.67 12.82
N ILE A 292 4.60 -0.90 11.84
CA ILE A 292 5.80 -1.22 11.03
C ILE A 292 7.05 -1.32 11.90
N ASP A 293 7.28 -0.34 12.79
CA ASP A 293 8.40 -0.39 13.74
C ASP A 293 8.33 -1.62 14.65
N GLN A 294 7.14 -1.96 15.17
CA GLN A 294 6.94 -3.13 16.00
C GLN A 294 7.29 -4.42 15.25
N HIS A 295 6.90 -4.58 13.99
CA HIS A 295 7.26 -5.75 13.20
C HIS A 295 8.78 -5.83 13.01
N GLN A 296 9.44 -4.71 12.71
CA GLN A 296 10.89 -4.66 12.56
C GLN A 296 11.61 -5.05 13.87
N ARG A 297 11.27 -4.41 14.99
CA ARG A 297 11.98 -4.64 16.26
C ARG A 297 11.61 -5.96 16.92
N LEU A 298 10.32 -6.27 16.99
CA LEU A 298 9.81 -7.39 17.77
C LEU A 298 9.86 -8.70 17.00
N LEU A 299 9.60 -8.71 15.69
CA LEU A 299 9.57 -9.95 14.91
C LEU A 299 10.89 -10.19 14.19
N ILE A 300 11.33 -9.22 13.40
CA ILE A 300 12.51 -9.39 12.54
C ILE A 300 13.79 -9.39 13.38
N ASP A 301 14.00 -8.37 14.23
CA ASP A 301 15.25 -8.24 14.97
C ASP A 301 15.32 -9.14 16.18
N LYS A 302 14.28 -9.13 17.02
CA LYS A 302 14.31 -9.87 18.28
C LYS A 302 14.10 -11.37 18.06
N GLU A 303 13.05 -11.74 17.33
CA GLU A 303 12.65 -13.15 17.17
C GLU A 303 13.19 -13.79 15.89
N GLN A 304 13.94 -13.04 15.06
CA GLN A 304 14.58 -13.51 13.83
C GLN A 304 13.58 -14.18 12.88
N VAL A 305 12.38 -13.59 12.76
CA VAL A 305 11.37 -14.05 11.82
C VAL A 305 11.81 -13.70 10.40
N SER A 306 11.74 -14.68 9.49
CA SER A 306 11.85 -14.41 8.05
C SER A 306 10.57 -13.71 7.61
N TYR A 307 10.49 -12.39 7.75
CA TYR A 307 9.29 -11.62 7.44
C TYR A 307 9.41 -11.00 6.05
N ASP A 308 8.45 -11.25 5.16
CA ASP A 308 8.52 -10.82 3.76
C ASP A 308 7.65 -9.60 3.48
N LEU A 309 6.37 -9.67 3.87
CA LEU A 309 5.38 -8.66 3.50
C LEU A 309 4.34 -8.41 4.59
N LEU A 310 4.00 -7.14 4.76
CA LEU A 310 2.87 -6.63 5.53
C LEU A 310 2.00 -5.83 4.56
N ALA A 311 0.72 -6.16 4.44
CA ALA A 311 -0.23 -5.38 3.65
C ALA A 311 -1.27 -4.70 4.54
N ASN A 312 -1.59 -3.44 4.23
CA ASN A 312 -2.74 -2.76 4.82
C ASN A 312 -3.89 -2.86 3.82
N ASP A 313 -4.98 -3.53 4.18
CA ASP A 313 -6.10 -3.80 3.29
C ASP A 313 -7.03 -2.57 3.24
N ASN A 314 -6.55 -1.52 2.56
CA ASN A 314 -7.12 -0.18 2.55
C ASN A 314 -7.20 0.45 1.15
N GLY A 315 -7.12 -0.35 0.09
CA GLY A 315 -7.26 0.06 -1.30
C GLY A 315 -8.72 0.19 -1.76
N PHE A 316 -9.69 0.06 -0.85
CA PHE A 316 -11.12 0.19 -1.14
C PHE A 316 -11.51 1.61 -1.57
N LEU A 317 -12.64 1.73 -2.27
CA LEU A 317 -13.30 3.00 -2.56
C LEU A 317 -14.28 3.35 -1.43
N GLY A 318 -14.24 4.59 -0.92
CA GLY A 318 -15.07 4.98 0.22
C GLY A 318 -14.92 6.43 0.64
N THR A 319 -15.57 6.79 1.72
CA THR A 319 -15.58 8.16 2.27
C THR A 319 -14.59 8.28 3.44
N TRP A 320 -14.54 9.45 4.07
CA TRP A 320 -13.60 9.78 5.14
C TRP A 320 -13.48 8.71 6.24
N GLY A 321 -14.60 8.19 6.76
CA GLY A 321 -14.57 7.25 7.88
C GLY A 321 -14.28 5.79 7.52
N HIS A 322 -14.38 5.41 6.24
CA HIS A 322 -14.04 4.04 5.82
C HIS A 322 -12.53 3.81 5.87
N ARG A 323 -12.08 2.56 5.90
CA ARG A 323 -10.65 2.23 5.82
C ARG A 323 -10.19 2.27 4.35
N THR A 324 -9.82 3.47 3.90
CA THR A 324 -9.41 3.75 2.52
C THR A 324 -8.17 4.66 2.47
N GLN A 325 -7.45 4.66 1.35
CA GLN A 325 -6.33 5.58 1.08
C GLN A 325 -6.77 6.94 0.53
N LEU A 326 -7.94 6.99 -0.10
CA LEU A 326 -8.54 8.19 -0.67
C LEU A 326 -9.99 8.32 -0.18
N THR A 327 -10.43 9.57 -0.03
CA THR A 327 -11.84 9.91 0.10
C THR A 327 -12.41 10.15 -1.29
N TYR A 328 -13.42 9.38 -1.68
CA TYR A 328 -14.16 9.52 -2.93
C TYR A 328 -15.37 10.45 -2.76
N PHE A 329 -15.54 11.34 -3.74
CA PHE A 329 -16.74 12.14 -3.95
C PHE A 329 -17.28 11.85 -5.36
N GLY A 330 -18.51 11.35 -5.43
CA GLY A 330 -19.16 11.08 -6.71
C GLY A 330 -20.51 10.37 -6.51
N PRO A 331 -21.22 10.10 -7.62
CA PRO A 331 -22.59 9.62 -7.57
C PRO A 331 -22.72 8.12 -7.23
N LYS A 332 -21.65 7.33 -7.39
CA LYS A 332 -21.69 5.88 -7.17
C LYS A 332 -21.47 5.52 -5.70
N ALA A 333 -22.28 4.62 -5.18
CA ALA A 333 -22.08 4.06 -3.84
C ALA A 333 -21.36 2.71 -3.94
N TYR A 334 -20.10 2.67 -3.47
CA TYR A 334 -19.27 1.46 -3.58
C TYR A 334 -19.35 0.51 -2.39
N THR A 335 -19.90 0.92 -1.24
CA THR A 335 -19.89 0.08 -0.02
C THR A 335 -20.62 -1.25 -0.22
N LYS A 336 -21.83 -1.21 -0.75
CA LYS A 336 -22.64 -2.41 -1.00
C LYS A 336 -21.98 -3.35 -2.02
N ALA A 337 -21.59 -2.81 -3.18
CA ALA A 337 -20.95 -3.58 -4.26
C ALA A 337 -19.67 -4.26 -3.79
N GLN A 338 -18.85 -3.54 -3.02
CA GLN A 338 -17.64 -4.08 -2.41
C GLN A 338 -17.95 -5.16 -1.36
N SER A 339 -18.91 -4.95 -0.46
CA SER A 339 -19.26 -5.96 0.56
C SER A 339 -19.96 -7.21 0.01
N GLU A 340 -20.66 -7.10 -1.11
CA GLU A 340 -21.33 -8.22 -1.78
C GLU A 340 -20.42 -8.95 -2.79
N TRP A 341 -19.18 -8.46 -2.99
CA TRP A 341 -18.22 -9.00 -3.96
C TRP A 341 -18.72 -8.96 -5.41
N VAL A 342 -19.63 -8.03 -5.73
CA VAL A 342 -20.24 -7.90 -7.06
C VAL A 342 -20.20 -6.44 -7.50
N THR A 343 -19.62 -6.19 -8.66
CA THR A 343 -19.74 -4.91 -9.37
C THR A 343 -20.53 -5.14 -10.66
N ASP A 344 -21.46 -4.24 -10.97
CA ASP A 344 -22.19 -4.28 -12.23
C ASP A 344 -21.24 -3.91 -13.37
N LEU A 345 -20.80 -4.92 -14.12
CA LEU A 345 -19.93 -4.74 -15.28
C LEU A 345 -20.72 -4.34 -16.54
N SER A 346 -22.04 -4.21 -16.48
CA SER A 346 -22.84 -3.76 -17.61
C SER A 346 -22.59 -2.26 -17.84
N GLY A 347 -21.95 -1.93 -18.96
CA GLY A 347 -21.67 -0.53 -19.31
C GLY A 347 -20.40 0.06 -18.72
N VAL A 348 -19.41 -0.74 -18.29
CA VAL A 348 -18.05 -0.26 -17.93
C VAL A 348 -17.48 0.69 -18.99
N ASP A 349 -17.69 0.38 -20.27
CA ASP A 349 -17.21 1.23 -21.37
C ASP A 349 -18.06 2.52 -21.54
N ALA A 350 -19.31 2.54 -21.06
CA ALA A 350 -20.18 3.72 -21.06
C ALA A 350 -20.01 4.59 -19.78
N ALA A 351 -19.45 4.04 -18.70
CA ALA A 351 -19.27 4.68 -17.40
C ALA A 351 -18.04 5.60 -17.32
N GLN A 352 -17.19 5.65 -18.36
CA GLN A 352 -15.93 6.42 -18.38
C GLN A 352 -16.10 7.94 -18.14
N ASN A 353 -17.30 8.49 -18.30
CA ASN A 353 -17.57 9.93 -18.17
C ASN A 353 -18.27 10.32 -16.87
N ALA A 354 -18.46 9.40 -15.92
CA ALA A 354 -19.10 9.73 -14.65
C ALA A 354 -18.23 10.73 -13.84
N PRO A 355 -18.83 11.80 -13.28
CA PRO A 355 -18.09 12.74 -12.46
C PRO A 355 -17.50 12.09 -11.21
N LEU A 356 -16.23 12.39 -10.92
CA LEU A 356 -15.50 11.86 -9.76
C LEU A 356 -14.54 12.90 -9.20
N ALA A 357 -14.26 12.80 -7.91
CA ALA A 357 -13.17 13.52 -7.28
C ALA A 357 -12.62 12.72 -6.11
N PHE A 358 -11.31 12.87 -5.87
CA PHE A 358 -10.63 12.26 -4.74
C PHE A 358 -9.88 13.29 -3.91
N VAL A 359 -9.79 13.03 -2.60
CA VAL A 359 -8.89 13.71 -1.67
C VAL A 359 -8.05 12.66 -0.95
N LYS A 360 -6.74 12.89 -0.89
CA LYS A 360 -5.77 12.05 -0.17
C LYS A 360 -6.12 11.96 1.31
N LYS A 361 -6.07 10.75 1.87
CA LYS A 361 -6.20 10.53 3.30
C LYS A 361 -4.82 10.38 3.95
N PRO A 362 -4.70 10.62 5.27
CA PRO A 362 -3.43 10.47 5.97
C PRO A 362 -2.81 9.07 5.86
N SER A 363 -3.63 8.04 5.64
CA SER A 363 -3.20 6.66 5.36
C SER A 363 -2.38 6.50 4.08
N LEU A 364 -2.63 7.29 3.03
CA LEU A 364 -1.78 7.32 1.84
C LEU A 364 -0.54 8.21 2.05
N ALA A 365 -0.71 9.34 2.74
CA ALA A 365 0.39 10.26 3.02
C ALA A 365 1.52 9.62 3.83
N ILE A 366 1.23 8.70 4.76
CA ILE A 366 2.28 7.95 5.46
C ILE A 366 3.02 6.98 4.54
N MET A 367 2.37 6.40 3.54
CA MET A 367 3.05 5.54 2.56
C MET A 367 4.04 6.35 1.72
N GLU A 368 3.77 7.63 1.46
CA GLU A 368 4.73 8.55 0.82
C GLU A 368 5.95 8.81 1.71
N LEU A 369 5.75 9.05 3.01
CA LEU A 369 6.88 9.25 3.93
C LEU A 369 7.70 7.98 4.12
N LEU A 370 7.04 6.82 4.25
CA LEU A 370 7.70 5.53 4.38
C LEU A 370 8.48 5.16 3.11
N GLY A 371 7.95 5.50 1.92
CA GLY A 371 8.62 5.30 0.64
C GLY A 371 9.90 6.13 0.46
N LEU A 372 10.13 7.12 1.32
CA LEU A 372 11.36 7.93 1.34
C LEU A 372 12.43 7.40 2.31
N LEU A 373 12.15 6.31 3.04
CA LEU A 373 13.16 5.65 3.87
C LEU A 373 14.21 4.95 3.01
N GLY A 374 15.45 4.92 3.49
CA GLY A 374 16.56 4.20 2.84
C GLY A 374 16.53 2.69 3.09
N HIS A 375 17.56 1.99 2.62
CA HIS A 375 17.68 0.52 2.73
C HIS A 375 18.67 0.05 3.78
N GLU A 376 19.27 0.97 4.52
CA GLU A 376 20.22 0.67 5.59
C GLU A 376 19.77 1.34 6.88
N ARG A 377 19.57 0.57 7.97
CA ARG A 377 19.20 1.12 9.27
C ARG A 377 20.40 1.63 10.02
N LEU A 378 20.22 2.74 10.71
CA LEU A 378 21.26 3.40 11.50
C LEU A 378 21.05 3.17 12.99
N ALA A 379 22.15 3.17 13.74
CA ALA A 379 22.11 3.12 15.19
C ALA A 379 21.45 4.39 15.75
N VAL A 380 20.56 4.19 16.72
CA VAL A 380 19.82 5.25 17.40
C VAL A 380 20.05 5.13 18.90
N ASP A 381 20.56 6.19 19.50
CA ASP A 381 20.67 6.35 20.94
C ASP A 381 19.69 7.43 21.41
N ALA A 382 19.06 7.25 22.57
CA ALA A 382 18.12 8.23 23.10
C ALA A 382 18.24 8.40 24.62
N GLU A 383 18.03 9.64 25.08
CA GLU A 383 17.97 9.98 26.50
C GLU A 383 16.68 10.79 26.79
N PRO A 384 15.75 10.25 27.61
CA PRO A 384 15.72 8.87 28.10
C PRO A 384 15.58 7.84 26.94
N ALA A 385 15.85 6.56 27.24
CA ALA A 385 15.70 5.48 26.27
C ALA A 385 14.28 5.42 25.70
N LEU A 386 14.15 5.15 24.40
CA LEU A 386 12.86 5.04 23.73
C LEU A 386 12.09 3.81 24.22
N GLN A 387 10.79 3.99 24.44
CA GLN A 387 9.87 2.93 24.85
C GLN A 387 8.58 3.01 24.00
N PRO A 388 8.67 2.76 22.68
CA PRO A 388 7.55 2.97 21.75
C PRO A 388 6.30 2.15 22.10
N ASP A 389 6.48 1.00 22.74
CA ASP A 389 5.38 0.12 23.16
C ASP A 389 4.71 0.59 24.48
N GLU A 390 5.38 1.43 25.28
CA GLU A 390 4.88 1.91 26.57
C GLU A 390 4.32 3.35 26.47
N ASN A 391 5.08 4.26 25.85
CA ASN A 391 4.77 5.69 25.80
C ASN A 391 4.50 6.23 24.39
N GLY A 392 4.69 5.40 23.36
CA GLY A 392 4.31 5.70 21.98
C GLY A 392 5.34 6.41 21.12
N LEU A 393 6.44 6.91 21.69
CA LEU A 393 7.50 7.59 20.92
C LEU A 393 8.49 6.56 20.35
N GLY A 394 8.59 6.49 19.02
CA GLY A 394 9.54 5.63 18.32
C GLY A 394 10.21 6.32 17.14
N VAL A 395 11.24 5.67 16.60
CA VAL A 395 12.06 6.21 15.51
C VAL A 395 12.56 5.12 14.58
N ILE A 396 12.49 5.39 13.28
CA ILE A 396 13.09 4.60 12.22
C ILE A 396 14.10 5.50 11.49
N ALA A 397 15.38 5.21 11.63
CA ALA A 397 16.46 5.98 11.00
C ALA A 397 17.17 5.15 9.94
N THR A 398 17.27 5.70 8.74
CA THR A 398 17.80 5.00 7.58
C THR A 398 18.71 5.86 6.72
N ARG A 399 19.56 5.20 5.94
CA ARG A 399 20.46 5.79 4.94
C ARG A 399 20.17 5.20 3.56
N HIS A 400 20.17 6.06 2.56
CA HIS A 400 20.14 5.73 1.13
C HIS A 400 21.54 5.44 0.62
N ASP A 401 21.65 4.74 -0.51
CA ASP A 401 22.95 4.41 -1.13
C ASP A 401 23.75 5.66 -1.54
N ASP A 402 23.06 6.78 -1.81
CA ASP A 402 23.65 8.08 -2.12
C ASP A 402 24.09 8.89 -0.88
N GLY A 403 23.91 8.33 0.32
CA GLY A 403 24.25 8.95 1.61
C GLY A 403 23.18 9.84 2.21
N ARG A 404 22.04 10.05 1.52
CA ARG A 404 20.89 10.78 2.10
C ARG A 404 20.34 10.03 3.31
N LEU A 405 19.98 10.77 4.35
CA LEU A 405 19.42 10.26 5.59
C LEU A 405 17.91 10.51 5.63
N ALA A 406 17.17 9.55 6.18
CA ALA A 406 15.74 9.64 6.41
C ALA A 406 15.43 9.14 7.84
N VAL A 407 14.90 10.04 8.68
CA VAL A 407 14.58 9.77 10.09
C VAL A 407 13.09 9.99 10.30
N LEU A 408 12.32 8.90 10.40
CA LEU A 408 10.90 8.92 10.71
C LEU A 408 10.71 8.79 12.22
N ILE A 409 10.16 9.82 12.87
CA ILE A 409 9.80 9.82 14.29
C ILE A 409 8.28 9.79 14.37
N TYR A 410 7.72 8.84 15.13
CA TYR A 410 6.29 8.78 15.37
C TYR A 410 5.99 8.87 16.87
N ASN A 411 4.83 9.41 17.20
CA ASN A 411 4.28 9.41 18.55
C ASN A 411 2.86 8.86 18.46
N SER A 412 2.68 7.61 18.89
CA SER A 412 1.47 6.84 18.67
C SER A 412 1.16 5.91 19.83
N VAL A 413 -0.05 6.02 20.37
CA VAL A 413 -0.59 5.06 21.32
C VAL A 413 -1.87 4.47 20.75
N ASP A 414 -2.18 3.26 21.17
CA ASP A 414 -3.32 2.49 20.66
C ASP A 414 -4.66 3.16 21.01
N ALA A 415 -4.73 3.85 22.15
CA ALA A 415 -5.94 4.55 22.55
C ALA A 415 -6.23 5.74 21.63
N ILE A 416 -7.30 5.64 20.84
CA ILE A 416 -7.75 6.62 19.83
C ILE A 416 -7.88 8.04 20.39
N ARG A 417 -8.46 8.17 21.59
CA ARG A 417 -8.77 9.47 22.21
C ARG A 417 -7.67 9.93 23.17
N ARG A 418 -6.43 10.01 22.67
CA ARG A 418 -5.27 10.53 23.41
C ARG A 418 -4.61 11.65 22.62
N SER A 419 -4.24 12.69 23.34
CA SER A 419 -3.49 13.82 22.81
C SER A 419 -2.30 14.13 23.70
N GLY A 420 -1.35 14.88 23.16
CA GLY A 420 -0.15 15.29 23.86
C GLY A 420 0.90 15.77 22.89
N GLU A 421 2.08 16.05 23.41
CA GLU A 421 3.21 16.51 22.63
C GLU A 421 4.50 16.12 23.34
N THR A 422 5.49 15.72 22.57
CA THR A 422 6.82 15.39 23.11
C THR A 422 7.88 16.22 22.39
N PRO A 423 8.58 17.12 23.10
CA PRO A 423 9.73 17.82 22.56
C PRO A 423 10.88 16.85 22.32
N VAL A 424 11.43 16.85 21.11
CA VAL A 424 12.55 16.01 20.70
C VAL A 424 13.68 16.89 20.17
N THR A 425 14.90 16.65 20.64
CA THR A 425 16.11 17.18 20.00
C THR A 425 16.77 16.06 19.22
N LEU A 426 16.73 16.13 17.90
CA LEU A 426 17.40 15.21 16.98
C LEU A 426 18.83 15.70 16.72
N SER A 427 19.83 14.85 16.93
CA SER A 427 21.23 15.14 16.66
C SER A 427 21.86 14.07 15.78
N LEU A 428 22.67 14.47 14.80
CA LEU A 428 23.43 13.57 13.91
C LEU A 428 24.94 13.73 14.10
N GLY A 429 25.35 14.44 15.15
CA GLY A 429 26.74 14.80 15.39
C GLY A 429 27.22 15.98 14.54
N LYS A 430 28.52 15.98 14.24
CA LYS A 430 29.20 17.05 13.49
C LYS A 430 29.42 16.64 12.04
N ALA A 431 29.28 17.60 11.13
CA ALA A 431 29.62 17.46 9.73
C ALA A 431 30.53 18.59 9.25
N ASP A 432 31.52 18.24 8.42
CA ASP A 432 32.46 19.17 7.80
C ASP A 432 31.89 19.85 6.53
N SER A 433 30.68 19.46 6.10
CA SER A 433 30.01 20.00 4.93
C SER A 433 28.60 20.50 5.24
N GLN A 434 28.08 21.38 4.39
CA GLN A 434 26.70 21.86 4.46
C GLN A 434 25.72 20.75 4.07
N HIS A 435 24.62 20.65 4.81
CA HIS A 435 23.55 19.70 4.58
C HIS A 435 22.22 20.46 4.49
N ASP A 436 21.40 20.13 3.50
CA ASP A 436 20.03 20.63 3.42
C ASP A 436 19.10 19.64 4.12
N TYR A 437 18.05 20.15 4.74
CA TYR A 437 17.03 19.32 5.39
C TYR A 437 15.62 19.80 5.08
N ALA A 438 14.67 18.87 5.18
CA ALA A 438 13.25 19.14 5.20
C ALA A 438 12.56 18.26 6.25
N VAL A 439 11.60 18.85 6.98
CA VAL A 439 10.76 18.19 7.98
C VAL A 439 9.34 18.12 7.43
N TYR A 440 8.86 16.91 7.20
CA TYR A 440 7.49 16.61 6.81
C TYR A 440 6.72 16.15 8.03
N GLN A 441 5.46 16.57 8.16
CA GLN A 441 4.64 16.25 9.33
C GLN A 441 3.24 15.79 8.92
N LEU A 442 2.82 14.66 9.49
CA LEU A 442 1.46 14.18 9.51
C LEU A 442 0.93 14.32 10.94
N ALA A 443 0.25 15.43 11.23
CA ALA A 443 -0.37 15.69 12.52
C ALA A 443 -1.72 16.39 12.33
N GLY A 444 -2.65 16.17 13.26
CA GLY A 444 -4.01 16.70 13.16
C GLY A 444 -4.85 15.99 12.10
N ASP A 445 -5.76 16.73 11.48
CA ASP A 445 -6.83 16.24 10.61
C ASP A 445 -7.11 17.21 9.46
N ALA A 446 -6.11 17.99 9.01
CA ALA A 446 -6.28 19.20 8.21
C ALA A 446 -7.30 19.12 7.06
N ALA A 447 -7.19 18.14 6.15
CA ALA A 447 -8.14 17.99 5.04
C ALA A 447 -9.56 17.58 5.51
N PHE A 448 -9.65 16.70 6.51
CA PHE A 448 -10.92 16.27 7.09
C PHE A 448 -11.59 17.39 7.90
N ALA A 449 -10.83 18.12 8.72
CA ALA A 449 -11.32 19.28 9.46
C ALA A 449 -11.75 20.44 8.54
N ILE A 450 -11.05 20.66 7.41
CA ILE A 450 -11.51 21.59 6.38
C ILE A 450 -12.84 21.13 5.80
N TRP A 451 -12.98 19.86 5.44
CA TRP A 451 -14.23 19.31 4.95
C TRP A 451 -15.39 19.50 5.95
N GLU A 452 -15.17 19.17 7.23
CA GLU A 452 -16.16 19.37 8.30
C GLU A 452 -16.49 20.85 8.48
N GLY A 453 -15.48 21.73 8.50
CA GLY A 453 -15.65 23.18 8.64
C GLY A 453 -16.41 23.83 7.48
N LEU A 454 -16.37 23.22 6.30
CA LEU A 454 -17.17 23.60 5.12
C LEU A 454 -18.61 23.08 5.17
N GLY A 455 -19.02 22.44 6.27
CA GLY A 455 -20.35 21.85 6.44
C GLY A 455 -20.47 20.42 5.90
N ALA A 456 -19.36 19.70 5.77
CA ALA A 456 -19.31 18.31 5.32
C ALA A 456 -20.05 18.06 3.98
N PRO A 457 -19.76 18.84 2.91
CA PRO A 457 -20.49 18.73 1.66
C PRO A 457 -20.34 17.33 1.05
N ALA A 458 -21.46 16.74 0.63
CA ALA A 458 -21.46 15.47 -0.10
C ALA A 458 -20.91 15.62 -1.53
N ILE A 459 -21.12 16.81 -2.13
CA ILE A 459 -20.60 17.22 -3.43
C ILE A 459 -19.87 18.55 -3.20
N PRO A 460 -18.55 18.53 -2.93
CA PRO A 460 -17.77 19.74 -2.74
C PRO A 460 -17.65 20.52 -4.06
N THR A 461 -17.57 21.85 -3.99
CA THR A 461 -17.21 22.69 -5.15
C THR A 461 -15.74 22.48 -5.53
N ASP A 462 -15.34 22.89 -6.73
CA ASP A 462 -13.94 22.80 -7.18
C ASP A 462 -12.98 23.58 -6.25
N GLU A 463 -13.43 24.72 -5.71
CA GLU A 463 -12.68 25.50 -4.73
C GLU A 463 -12.52 24.75 -3.39
N GLN A 464 -13.59 24.10 -2.92
CA GLN A 464 -13.55 23.28 -1.71
C GLN A 464 -12.63 22.06 -1.89
N LEU A 465 -12.67 21.41 -3.06
CA LEU A 465 -11.74 20.34 -3.42
C LEU A 465 -10.29 20.82 -3.40
N ALA A 466 -10.00 21.99 -3.99
CA ALA A 466 -8.66 22.57 -3.98
C ALA A 466 -8.15 22.85 -2.56
N GLN A 467 -8.99 23.39 -1.67
CA GLN A 467 -8.64 23.61 -0.26
C GLN A 467 -8.32 22.30 0.46
N MET A 468 -9.17 21.28 0.32
CA MET A 468 -8.95 19.98 0.96
C MET A 468 -7.70 19.28 0.43
N ARG A 469 -7.47 19.29 -0.89
CA ARG A 469 -6.29 18.66 -1.49
C ARG A 469 -5.00 19.34 -1.08
N ALA A 470 -4.95 20.68 -1.08
CA ALA A 470 -3.76 21.40 -0.61
C ALA A 470 -3.39 21.04 0.83
N ALA A 471 -4.38 20.80 1.69
CA ALA A 471 -4.17 20.39 3.08
C ALA A 471 -3.89 18.89 3.26
N ALA A 472 -4.18 18.06 2.26
CA ALA A 472 -3.98 16.62 2.31
C ALA A 472 -2.54 16.20 1.95
N GLU A 473 -1.79 17.08 1.29
CA GLU A 473 -0.44 16.81 0.83
C GLU A 473 0.59 16.95 1.95
N PRO A 474 1.53 15.99 2.10
CA PRO A 474 2.63 16.09 3.06
C PRO A 474 3.66 17.13 2.58
N ALA A 475 3.36 18.41 2.78
CA ALA A 475 4.28 19.50 2.53
C ALA A 475 5.29 19.65 3.68
N PRO A 476 6.53 20.11 3.41
CA PRO A 476 7.50 20.36 4.46
C PRO A 476 7.05 21.54 5.34
N ILE A 477 6.98 21.33 6.65
CA ILE A 477 6.66 22.38 7.64
C ILE A 477 7.87 23.25 7.98
N ARG A 478 9.08 22.73 7.73
CA ARG A 478 10.35 23.42 7.95
C ARG A 478 11.39 22.84 7.00
N SER A 479 12.14 23.71 6.33
CA SER A 479 13.33 23.33 5.57
C SER A 479 14.45 24.33 5.83
N GLY A 480 15.68 23.92 5.52
CA GLY A 480 16.83 24.80 5.68
C GLY A 480 18.14 24.09 5.48
N MET A 481 19.20 24.71 5.97
CA MET A 481 20.57 24.21 5.92
C MET A 481 21.11 24.04 7.33
N LEU A 482 21.86 22.97 7.53
CA LEU A 482 22.65 22.68 8.72
C LEU A 482 24.15 22.77 8.36
N ASN A 483 24.96 23.26 9.31
CA ASN A 483 26.40 23.36 9.16
C ASN A 483 27.10 23.16 10.51
N GLY A 484 28.20 22.41 10.55
CA GLY A 484 28.87 22.06 11.80
C GLY A 484 28.05 21.05 12.60
N ASP A 485 27.37 21.49 13.66
CA ASP A 485 26.53 20.63 14.50
C ASP A 485 25.15 20.41 13.85
N LEU A 486 24.86 19.18 13.45
CA LEU A 486 23.60 18.80 12.81
C LEU A 486 22.55 18.49 13.88
N THR A 487 21.88 19.53 14.39
CA THR A 487 20.85 19.40 15.43
C THR A 487 19.54 20.08 15.02
N LEU A 488 18.42 19.43 15.32
CA LEU A 488 17.07 19.92 15.04
C LEU A 488 16.17 19.73 16.27
N ASP A 489 15.56 20.80 16.73
CA ASP A 489 14.48 20.72 17.73
C ASP A 489 13.14 20.51 17.02
N LEU A 490 12.40 19.51 17.48
CA LEU A 490 11.16 19.02 16.90
C LEU A 490 10.10 18.93 18.00
N SER A 491 8.85 19.14 17.60
CA SER A 491 7.70 19.01 18.49
C SER A 491 6.81 17.91 17.95
N ILE A 492 6.78 16.75 18.61
CA ILE A 492 6.10 15.55 18.10
C ILE A 492 4.76 15.38 18.81
N SER A 493 3.68 15.83 18.18
CA SER A 493 2.31 15.69 18.69
C SER A 493 1.89 14.22 18.79
N LEU A 494 1.05 13.88 19.76
CA LEU A 494 0.37 12.59 19.85
C LEU A 494 -1.08 12.78 19.36
N PRO A 495 -1.53 12.06 18.31
CA PRO A 495 -0.76 11.25 17.38
C PRO A 495 -0.06 12.08 16.29
N SER A 496 1.14 11.66 15.86
CA SER A 496 1.77 12.16 14.64
C SER A 496 2.87 11.24 14.12
N ALA A 497 3.24 11.44 12.85
CA ALA A 497 4.47 10.95 12.26
C ALA A 497 5.19 12.11 11.57
N GLN A 498 6.50 12.24 11.81
CA GLN A 498 7.35 13.26 11.19
C GLN A 498 8.55 12.62 10.53
N LEU A 499 8.78 12.96 9.27
CA LEU A 499 9.96 12.52 8.52
C LEU A 499 10.93 13.68 8.38
N VAL A 500 12.17 13.48 8.83
CA VAL A 500 13.28 14.39 8.59
C VAL A 500 14.15 13.81 7.50
N LEU A 501 14.21 14.49 6.35
CA LEU A 501 15.14 14.18 5.27
C LEU A 501 16.33 15.11 5.32
N ILE A 502 17.52 14.55 5.15
CA ILE A 502 18.78 15.29 5.25
C ILE A 502 19.72 14.78 4.17
N GLU A 503 20.25 15.69 3.36
CA GLU A 503 21.20 15.36 2.31
C GLU A 503 22.33 16.38 2.28
N ARG A 504 23.49 15.95 1.78
CA ARG A 504 24.57 16.91 1.51
C ARG A 504 24.09 17.93 0.48
N ARG A 505 24.35 19.22 0.74
CA ARG A 505 23.92 20.30 -0.15
C ARG A 505 24.38 20.04 -1.58
N LYS A 506 23.43 20.08 -2.52
CA LYS A 506 23.68 19.90 -3.95
C LYS A 506 24.07 21.23 -4.58
N GLU A 507 25.00 21.20 -5.53
CA GLU A 507 25.42 22.39 -6.28
C GLU A 507 24.51 22.71 -7.47
N LYS A 508 23.73 21.72 -7.92
CA LYS A 508 22.85 21.83 -9.08
C LYS A 508 21.41 21.61 -8.68
N THR A 509 20.52 22.40 -9.29
CA THR A 509 19.09 22.18 -9.23
C THR A 509 18.70 20.90 -9.99
N PRO A 510 17.52 20.33 -9.73
CA PRO A 510 17.07 19.12 -10.40
C PRO A 510 16.79 19.34 -11.89
N ASP A 511 16.95 18.28 -12.68
CA ASP A 511 16.50 18.28 -14.08
C ASP A 511 14.96 18.36 -14.15
N ALA A 512 14.43 18.75 -15.31
CA ALA A 512 13.00 18.74 -15.54
C ALA A 512 12.43 17.31 -15.45
N PRO A 513 11.28 17.10 -14.78
CA PRO A 513 10.61 15.80 -14.77
C PRO A 513 10.11 15.43 -16.17
N ILE A 514 9.80 14.16 -16.40
CA ILE A 514 9.27 13.69 -17.68
C ILE A 514 7.78 13.36 -17.51
N VAL A 515 6.90 14.19 -18.09
CA VAL A 515 5.45 13.91 -18.09
C VAL A 515 5.17 12.65 -18.90
N ARG A 516 4.40 11.73 -18.32
CA ARG A 516 4.07 10.41 -18.89
C ARG A 516 2.65 10.34 -19.42
N SER A 517 1.70 10.96 -18.75
CA SER A 517 0.31 11.02 -19.21
C SER A 517 -0.44 12.24 -18.65
N SER A 518 -1.52 12.59 -19.36
CA SER A 518 -2.51 13.60 -18.98
C SER A 518 -3.89 13.05 -19.36
N GLU A 519 -4.74 12.79 -18.36
CA GLU A 519 -6.10 12.25 -18.55
C GLU A 519 -7.13 13.26 -18.02
N THR A 520 -8.24 13.48 -18.75
CA THR A 520 -9.28 14.44 -18.36
C THR A 520 -10.37 13.78 -17.54
N TYR A 521 -10.78 14.44 -16.46
CA TYR A 521 -11.94 14.06 -15.65
C TYR A 521 -12.85 15.25 -15.37
N THR A 522 -14.11 14.94 -15.09
CA THR A 522 -15.12 15.93 -14.67
C THR A 522 -15.34 15.81 -13.17
N THR A 523 -15.31 16.93 -12.44
CA THR A 523 -15.63 16.91 -11.00
C THR A 523 -17.13 16.76 -10.79
N PRO A 524 -17.58 16.30 -9.61
CA PRO A 524 -18.99 16.26 -9.25
C PRO A 524 -19.70 17.63 -9.33
N ALA A 525 -18.96 18.74 -9.23
CA ALA A 525 -19.48 20.10 -9.39
C ALA A 525 -19.53 20.59 -10.85
N GLY A 526 -19.08 19.77 -11.81
CA GLY A 526 -19.06 20.08 -13.23
C GLY A 526 -17.78 20.77 -13.71
N GLY A 527 -16.76 20.87 -12.86
CA GLY A 527 -15.43 21.36 -13.20
C GLY A 527 -14.62 20.36 -14.02
N THR A 528 -13.48 20.80 -14.56
CA THR A 528 -12.55 19.94 -15.31
C THR A 528 -11.24 19.79 -14.54
N GLU A 529 -10.70 18.58 -14.52
CA GLU A 529 -9.40 18.26 -13.92
C GLU A 529 -8.56 17.41 -14.86
N ARG A 530 -7.24 17.53 -14.71
CA ARG A 530 -6.26 16.69 -15.39
C ARG A 530 -5.54 15.80 -14.38
N LEU A 531 -5.61 14.49 -14.55
CA LEU A 531 -4.72 13.56 -13.88
C LEU A 531 -3.38 13.58 -14.62
N LEU A 532 -2.38 14.23 -14.03
CA LEU A 532 -1.02 14.26 -14.57
C LEU A 532 -0.17 13.20 -13.88
N ARG A 533 0.65 12.47 -14.65
CA ARG A 533 1.67 11.54 -14.15
C ARG A 533 3.02 11.88 -14.75
N TRP A 534 4.09 11.73 -13.97
CA TRP A 534 5.45 12.00 -14.44
C TRP A 534 6.48 11.02 -13.85
N SER A 535 7.67 10.99 -14.44
CA SER A 535 8.85 10.39 -13.83
C SER A 535 9.71 11.47 -13.18
N ALA A 536 10.17 11.16 -11.97
CA ALA A 536 11.08 12.00 -11.20
C ALA A 536 12.54 11.85 -11.68
N PRO A 537 13.32 12.94 -11.74
CA PRO A 537 14.77 12.83 -11.79
C PRO A 537 15.31 12.33 -10.45
N SER A 538 16.45 11.65 -10.43
CA SER A 538 17.03 11.05 -9.22
C SER A 538 17.37 12.06 -8.12
N SER A 539 17.60 13.32 -8.49
CA SER A 539 17.96 14.40 -7.55
C SER A 539 16.76 15.06 -6.86
N ALA A 540 15.53 14.81 -7.31
CA ALA A 540 14.32 15.44 -6.78
C ALA A 540 13.77 14.72 -5.54
N VAL A 541 13.17 15.52 -4.66
CA VAL A 541 12.41 15.00 -3.50
C VAL A 541 10.94 15.40 -3.56
N SER A 542 10.65 16.59 -4.08
CA SER A 542 9.27 17.07 -4.21
C SER A 542 9.04 17.82 -5.51
N PHE A 543 7.76 18.09 -5.82
CA PHE A 543 7.32 18.74 -7.05
C PHE A 543 6.38 19.90 -6.76
N LYS A 544 6.54 20.98 -7.54
CA LYS A 544 5.57 22.07 -7.67
C LYS A 544 4.75 21.85 -8.93
N ILE A 545 3.45 22.12 -8.85
CA ILE A 545 2.58 22.15 -10.02
C ILE A 545 1.93 23.51 -10.12
N SER A 546 1.98 24.09 -11.31
CA SER A 546 1.34 25.36 -11.64
C SER A 546 0.63 25.26 -12.99
N VAL A 547 -0.34 26.13 -13.24
CA VAL A 547 -1.10 26.19 -14.51
C VAL A 547 -1.07 27.60 -15.12
N SER A 548 -1.20 27.70 -16.44
CA SER A 548 -1.24 28.96 -17.17
C SER A 548 -2.12 28.88 -18.43
N GLU A 549 -2.64 30.04 -18.85
CA GLU A 549 -3.33 30.21 -20.13
C GLU A 549 -2.36 30.19 -21.33
N GLN A 550 -1.09 30.55 -21.11
CA GLN A 550 -0.08 30.70 -22.17
C GLN A 550 1.20 29.98 -21.79
N LYS A 551 1.87 29.36 -22.76
CA LYS A 551 3.08 28.56 -22.54
C LYS A 551 4.19 29.33 -21.83
N ASP A 552 4.40 30.58 -22.22
CA ASP A 552 5.43 31.48 -21.67
C ASP A 552 4.82 32.57 -20.77
N GLY A 553 3.58 32.36 -20.31
CA GLY A 553 2.82 33.30 -19.50
C GLY A 553 3.05 33.15 -17.99
N PRO A 554 2.35 33.94 -17.16
CA PRO A 554 2.39 33.76 -15.71
C PRO A 554 1.73 32.43 -15.32
N PHE A 555 2.42 31.65 -14.50
CA PHE A 555 1.91 30.39 -13.95
C PHE A 555 1.34 30.60 -12.54
N ARG A 556 0.11 30.17 -12.32
CA ARG A 556 -0.55 30.13 -11.01
C ARG A 556 -0.26 28.79 -10.34
N GLN A 557 0.33 28.83 -9.15
CA GLN A 557 0.65 27.62 -8.39
C GLN A 557 -0.63 26.93 -7.89
N VAL A 558 -0.69 25.62 -8.10
CA VAL A 558 -1.78 24.74 -7.65
C VAL A 558 -1.30 23.89 -6.47
N TYR A 559 -0.13 23.28 -6.61
CA TYR A 559 0.50 22.51 -5.53
C TYR A 559 1.89 23.06 -5.21
N PRO A 560 2.15 23.48 -3.95
CA PRO A 560 3.43 24.06 -3.53
C PRO A 560 4.53 23.02 -3.30
N ALA A 561 4.14 21.79 -2.94
CA ALA A 561 5.03 20.66 -2.71
C ALA A 561 4.21 19.37 -2.73
N LEU A 562 4.59 18.45 -3.62
CA LEU A 562 4.07 17.09 -3.71
C LEU A 562 5.22 16.11 -3.58
N LEU A 563 5.03 15.03 -2.83
CA LEU A 563 5.97 13.91 -2.83
C LEU A 563 5.59 12.88 -3.90
N ALA A 564 4.30 12.73 -4.18
CA ALA A 564 3.79 11.82 -5.21
C ALA A 564 4.16 12.29 -6.63
N HIS A 565 4.27 11.32 -7.55
CA HIS A 565 4.56 11.52 -8.97
C HIS A 565 3.30 11.59 -9.86
N ALA A 566 2.15 11.84 -9.24
CA ALA A 566 0.87 12.05 -9.90
C ALA A 566 -0.01 12.99 -9.08
N ALA A 567 -0.87 13.75 -9.75
CA ALA A 567 -1.83 14.63 -9.10
C ALA A 567 -3.08 14.88 -9.95
N MET A 568 -4.21 15.08 -9.28
CA MET A 568 -5.40 15.68 -9.87
C MET A 568 -5.22 17.20 -9.89
N VAL A 569 -5.05 17.77 -11.08
CA VAL A 569 -4.79 19.21 -11.28
C VAL A 569 -6.09 19.89 -11.73
N PRO A 570 -6.70 20.75 -10.89
CA PRO A 570 -7.83 21.56 -11.32
C PRO A 570 -7.41 22.52 -12.44
N VAL A 571 -8.19 22.54 -13.51
CA VAL A 571 -7.93 23.39 -14.68
C VAL A 571 -9.11 24.34 -14.91
N GLY A 572 -8.81 25.64 -14.89
CA GLY A 572 -9.77 26.68 -15.24
C GLY A 572 -10.11 26.64 -16.72
N SER A 573 -11.21 27.29 -17.12
CA SER A 573 -11.69 27.30 -18.52
C SER A 573 -10.70 27.90 -19.52
N GLN A 574 -9.76 28.73 -19.05
CA GLN A 574 -8.71 29.34 -19.85
C GLN A 574 -7.35 28.66 -19.68
N ASP A 575 -7.16 27.78 -18.69
CA ASP A 575 -5.87 27.12 -18.46
C ASP A 575 -5.57 26.18 -19.64
N ARG A 576 -4.41 26.36 -20.28
CA ARG A 576 -3.95 25.58 -21.44
C ARG A 576 -2.65 24.84 -21.20
N PHE A 577 -1.89 25.21 -20.18
CA PHE A 577 -0.59 24.62 -19.87
C PHE A 577 -0.45 24.33 -18.38
N ALA A 578 0.21 23.23 -18.04
CA ALA A 578 0.73 22.97 -16.70
C ALA A 578 2.25 22.88 -16.71
N ALA A 579 2.87 23.36 -15.63
CA ALA A 579 4.29 23.24 -15.37
C ALA A 579 4.51 22.35 -14.15
N ILE A 580 5.29 21.27 -14.32
CA ILE A 580 5.73 20.39 -13.24
C ILE A 580 7.20 20.68 -12.98
N THR A 581 7.53 21.13 -11.78
CA THR A 581 8.89 21.55 -11.43
C THR A 581 9.42 20.72 -10.28
N ALA A 582 10.54 20.05 -10.50
CA ALA A 582 11.24 19.32 -9.44
C ALA A 582 11.95 20.29 -8.48
N VAL A 583 11.97 19.93 -7.20
CA VAL A 583 12.48 20.78 -6.12
C VAL A 583 13.45 20.00 -5.22
N THR A 584 14.55 20.64 -4.82
CA THR A 584 15.52 20.09 -3.83
C THR A 584 14.96 20.13 -2.41
N LEU A 585 15.64 19.50 -1.44
CA LEU A 585 15.28 19.64 -0.02
C LEU A 585 15.31 21.10 0.48
N ALA A 586 16.21 21.92 -0.07
CA ALA A 586 16.32 23.34 0.25
C ALA A 586 15.20 24.20 -0.37
N GLY A 587 14.31 23.63 -1.20
CA GLY A 587 13.24 24.38 -1.87
C GLY A 587 13.67 25.03 -3.20
N GLU A 588 14.89 24.76 -3.67
CA GLU A 588 15.41 25.27 -4.94
C GLU A 588 14.74 24.55 -6.11
N ALA A 589 14.16 25.31 -7.03
CA ALA A 589 13.41 24.78 -8.17
C ALA A 589 14.32 24.53 -9.37
N GLY A 590 14.11 23.40 -10.04
CA GLY A 590 14.72 23.09 -11.33
C GLY A 590 13.98 23.73 -12.51
N GLU A 591 14.33 23.31 -13.71
CA GLU A 591 13.60 23.68 -14.93
C GLU A 591 12.21 23.00 -14.95
N PRO A 592 11.14 23.70 -15.37
CA PRO A 592 9.81 23.13 -15.43
C PRO A 592 9.63 22.23 -16.66
N ALA A 593 8.91 21.12 -16.50
CA ALA A 593 8.31 20.40 -17.60
C ALA A 593 6.95 21.01 -17.93
N ILE A 594 6.84 21.69 -19.08
CA ILE A 594 5.60 22.31 -19.53
C ILE A 594 4.84 21.34 -20.44
N VAL A 595 3.58 21.08 -20.10
CA VAL A 595 2.66 20.21 -20.86
C VAL A 595 1.41 21.01 -21.25
N GLU A 596 0.93 20.80 -22.47
CA GLU A 596 -0.37 21.31 -22.91
C GLU A 596 -1.47 20.46 -22.28
N LEU A 597 -2.46 21.13 -21.68
CA LEU A 597 -3.47 20.48 -20.85
C LEU A 597 -4.51 19.78 -21.67
#